data_AF-A0A422QDK8-F1
#
_entry.id   AF-A0A422QDK8-F1
#
_cell.length_a   1.000
_cell.length_b   1.000
_cell.length_c   1.000
_cell.angle_alpha   90.00
_cell.angle_beta   90.00
_cell.angle_gamma   90.00
#
_symmetry.space_group_name_H-M   'P 1'
#
loop_
_entity.id
_entity.type
_entity.pdbx_description
1 polymer ?
#
loop_
_entity_poly.entity_id
_entity_poly.type
_entity_poly.pdbx_seq_one_letter_code
_entity_poly.pdbx_strand_id
1 'polypeptide(L)'
;MNSHRKHRRRWGSVRAFCATLLLALAWSTATAQPATVTLRYGPFGEVAVYPPAGKATSIALFISGDGGWNLGVVGMARHLTDMHAIVVGIDIRRYLHGADSAPEQCRNLAADFEGLAHAVQRHLALDDYLTPVLVGYSSGATLAYATATQAPKGTFRGALSLGFCPDLELARPPCRIGALEYTIGQAQKPVSNIVLAAARRNATPWIAFQGDIDQVCDAGKTRQFVAATGNAGLVWLPNVGHGFSVERNWLPQFRAAYARLTAPGKPPAAAGPALDDLPLTAVPATAGATPATHELFAVLLSGDGGWAGLDQDVAAALAARGIPVVGFDSLRYFWRARTPETAARDLARVVRGYGAAWRRPRVLLIG
;
A
#
# COMPACT_ATOMS: atom_id res chain seq x y z
N MET A 1 -52.19 29.39 86.77
CA MET A 1 -51.58 30.75 86.90
C MET A 1 -50.77 31.03 85.64
N ASN A 2 -51.02 32.18 85.00
CA ASN A 2 -50.13 33.06 84.23
C ASN A 2 -48.95 32.45 83.43
N SER A 3 -48.58 32.86 82.22
CA SER A 3 -49.03 33.91 81.30
C SER A 3 -48.08 33.87 80.07
N HIS A 4 -48.48 34.53 78.98
CA HIS A 4 -47.68 35.03 77.85
C HIS A 4 -47.12 34.01 76.83
N ARG A 5 -47.71 33.89 75.64
CA ARG A 5 -47.65 34.75 74.42
C ARG A 5 -46.30 34.82 73.70
N LYS A 6 -46.34 34.23 72.48
CA LYS A 6 -45.79 34.68 71.17
C LYS A 6 -44.28 34.62 70.94
N HIS A 7 -43.86 33.86 69.93
CA HIS A 7 -43.62 34.43 68.59
C HIS A 7 -43.62 33.35 67.49
N ARG A 8 -44.21 33.73 66.35
CA ARG A 8 -44.40 32.94 65.13
C ARG A 8 -43.09 32.75 64.38
N ARG A 9 -42.88 31.58 63.76
CA ARG A 9 -42.40 31.48 62.37
C ARG A 9 -43.13 30.37 61.62
N ARG A 10 -43.66 30.74 60.45
CA ARG A 10 -44.28 29.88 59.44
C ARG A 10 -43.21 29.01 58.77
N TRP A 11 -43.64 27.89 58.20
CA TRP A 11 -43.29 27.27 56.90
C TRP A 11 -43.64 25.79 57.07
N GLY A 12 -44.63 25.23 56.37
CA GLY A 12 -44.64 25.06 54.93
C GLY A 12 -44.45 23.57 54.66
N SER A 13 -45.55 22.91 54.28
CA SER A 13 -45.77 21.47 54.15
C SER A 13 -44.65 20.71 53.41
N VAL A 14 -44.12 19.63 54.02
CA VAL A 14 -43.25 18.67 53.35
C VAL A 14 -44.12 17.76 52.47
N ARG A 15 -44.08 17.96 51.15
CA ARG A 15 -44.57 17.00 50.16
C ARG A 15 -43.38 16.15 49.70
N ALA A 16 -43.47 14.85 49.95
CA ALA A 16 -42.52 13.86 49.46
C ALA A 16 -42.57 13.79 47.92
N PHE A 17 -41.42 14.04 47.28
CA PHE A 17 -41.17 13.76 45.87
C PHE A 17 -40.10 12.66 45.83
N CYS A 18 -40.50 11.41 45.65
CA CYS A 18 -39.59 10.33 45.27
C CYS A 18 -39.28 10.49 43.77
N ALA A 19 -38.15 11.10 43.45
CA ALA A 19 -37.61 11.10 42.10
C ALA A 19 -36.97 9.73 41.81
N THR A 20 -37.54 8.98 40.87
CA THR A 20 -36.93 7.79 40.28
C THR A 20 -35.70 8.19 39.46
N LEU A 21 -34.51 7.84 39.96
CA LEU A 21 -33.25 7.91 39.20
C LEU A 21 -33.27 6.82 38.12
N LEU A 22 -33.47 7.20 36.86
CA LEU A 22 -33.16 6.36 35.70
C LEU A 22 -31.63 6.41 35.50
N LEU A 23 -30.91 5.41 36.01
CA LEU A 23 -29.53 5.15 35.59
C LEU A 23 -29.55 4.68 34.14
N ALA A 24 -29.22 5.57 33.20
CA ALA A 24 -28.84 5.18 31.86
C ALA A 24 -27.49 4.44 31.95
N LEU A 25 -27.51 3.12 31.95
CA LEU A 25 -26.31 2.32 31.69
C LEU A 25 -25.90 2.54 30.23
N ALA A 26 -24.98 3.47 30.01
CA ALA A 26 -24.23 3.51 28.77
C ALA A 26 -23.37 2.23 28.70
N TRP A 27 -23.86 1.22 27.98
CA TRP A 27 -23.02 0.10 27.56
C TRP A 27 -22.00 0.64 26.56
N SER A 28 -20.83 1.02 27.06
CA SER A 28 -19.65 1.22 26.24
C SER A 28 -19.32 -0.12 25.57
N THR A 29 -19.76 -0.32 24.34
CA THR A 29 -19.28 -1.41 23.50
C THR A 29 -17.84 -1.10 23.14
N ALA A 30 -16.90 -1.46 24.02
CA ALA A 30 -15.50 -1.47 23.67
C ALA A 30 -15.32 -2.47 22.53
N THR A 31 -15.13 -1.98 21.31
CA THR A 31 -14.79 -2.82 20.16
C THR A 31 -13.42 -3.43 20.43
N ALA A 32 -13.38 -4.71 20.74
CA ALA A 32 -12.13 -5.45 20.91
C ALA A 32 -11.33 -5.35 19.61
N GLN A 33 -10.08 -4.89 19.70
CA GLN A 33 -9.18 -4.91 18.55
C GLN A 33 -8.95 -6.35 18.09
N PRO A 34 -8.93 -6.61 16.76
CA PRO A 34 -8.61 -7.93 16.26
C PRO A 34 -7.27 -8.42 16.80
N ALA A 35 -7.19 -9.72 17.10
CA ALA A 35 -5.94 -10.32 17.54
C ALA A 35 -4.87 -10.16 16.46
N THR A 36 -3.63 -9.93 16.90
CA THR A 36 -2.47 -10.01 16.00
C THR A 36 -2.29 -11.45 15.54
N VAL A 37 -2.11 -11.65 14.24
CA VAL A 37 -1.86 -12.96 13.63
C VAL A 37 -0.38 -13.06 13.28
N THR A 38 0.22 -14.23 13.42
CA THR A 38 1.58 -14.49 12.95
C THR A 38 1.51 -15.39 11.72
N LEU A 39 2.26 -15.04 10.67
CA LEU A 39 2.37 -15.85 9.46
C LEU A 39 3.84 -16.10 9.14
N ARG A 40 4.20 -17.33 8.76
CA ARG A 40 5.53 -17.65 8.27
C ARG A 40 5.56 -17.64 6.74
N TYR A 41 6.48 -16.90 6.13
CA TYR A 41 6.61 -16.84 4.67
C TYR A 41 8.06 -16.59 4.20
N GLY A 42 8.58 -17.53 3.40
CA GLY A 42 9.83 -17.38 2.65
C GLY A 42 10.99 -16.75 3.45
N PRO A 43 11.74 -15.79 2.88
CA PRO A 43 12.90 -15.16 3.52
C PRO A 43 12.53 -14.31 4.73
N PHE A 44 11.27 -13.87 4.86
CA PHE A 44 10.80 -13.06 5.98
C PHE A 44 10.71 -13.86 7.27
N GLY A 45 10.62 -15.20 7.17
CA GLY A 45 10.27 -16.03 8.30
C GLY A 45 8.93 -15.63 8.88
N GLU A 46 8.80 -15.45 10.19
CA GLU A 46 7.54 -15.02 10.80
C GLU A 46 7.39 -13.51 10.73
N VAL A 47 6.23 -13.08 10.24
CA VAL A 47 5.77 -11.70 10.22
C VAL A 47 4.55 -11.54 11.13
N ALA A 48 4.44 -10.37 11.76
CA ALA A 48 3.24 -10.00 12.52
C ALA A 48 2.23 -9.35 11.57
N VAL A 49 0.97 -9.74 11.66
CA VAL A 49 -0.14 -9.21 10.85
C VAL A 49 -1.16 -8.59 11.80
N TYR A 50 -1.45 -7.32 11.59
CA TYR A 50 -2.39 -6.53 12.38
C TYR A 50 -3.60 -6.19 11.50
N PRO A 51 -4.73 -6.92 11.62
CA PRO A 51 -5.96 -6.56 10.94
C PRO A 51 -6.57 -5.29 11.54
N PRO A 52 -7.22 -4.44 10.73
CA PRO A 52 -7.98 -3.30 11.25
C PRO A 52 -9.30 -3.76 11.86
N ALA A 53 -9.91 -2.91 12.67
CA ALA A 53 -11.32 -3.10 13.03
C ALA A 53 -12.21 -2.93 11.77
N GLY A 54 -13.09 -3.89 11.52
CA GLY A 54 -13.98 -3.89 10.36
C GLY A 54 -13.30 -4.30 9.05
N LYS A 55 -13.91 -3.93 7.92
CA LYS A 55 -13.44 -4.31 6.58
C LYS A 55 -12.16 -3.55 6.23
N ALA A 56 -11.12 -4.28 5.85
CA ALA A 56 -9.88 -3.69 5.35
C ALA A 56 -10.10 -3.02 3.97
N THR A 57 -9.55 -1.83 3.80
CA THR A 57 -9.59 -1.07 2.53
C THR A 57 -8.22 -0.94 1.87
N SER A 58 -7.15 -1.24 2.61
CA SER A 58 -5.78 -1.23 2.11
C SER A 58 -4.91 -2.22 2.89
N ILE A 59 -3.68 -2.42 2.41
CA ILE A 59 -2.65 -3.20 3.10
C ILE A 59 -1.31 -2.46 3.04
N ALA A 60 -0.59 -2.45 4.15
CA ALA A 60 0.74 -1.87 4.30
C ALA A 60 1.75 -2.96 4.67
N LEU A 61 2.82 -3.08 3.90
CA LEU A 61 3.98 -3.90 4.25
C LEU A 61 5.00 -2.98 4.93
N PHE A 62 5.09 -3.05 6.26
CA PHE A 62 5.86 -2.12 7.08
C PHE A 62 7.19 -2.77 7.50
N ILE A 63 8.30 -2.21 7.02
CA ILE A 63 9.67 -2.67 7.22
C ILE A 63 10.32 -1.88 8.36
N SER A 64 10.81 -2.59 9.37
CA SER A 64 11.57 -1.97 10.47
C SER A 64 12.95 -1.47 10.02
N GLY A 65 13.56 -0.63 10.86
CA GLY A 65 14.99 -0.34 10.78
C GLY A 65 15.83 -1.44 11.45
N ASP A 66 17.12 -1.16 11.66
CA ASP A 66 18.11 -2.12 12.20
C ASP A 66 17.81 -2.58 13.63
N GLY A 67 16.96 -1.84 14.36
CA GLY A 67 16.43 -2.27 15.65
C GLY A 67 15.51 -3.50 15.56
N GLY A 68 15.00 -3.83 14.37
CA GLY A 68 14.03 -4.90 14.14
C GLY A 68 12.59 -4.52 14.48
N TRP A 69 11.69 -5.51 14.40
CA TRP A 69 10.27 -5.30 14.63
C TRP A 69 9.90 -5.32 16.12
N ASN A 70 10.10 -4.20 16.82
CA ASN A 70 9.76 -4.03 18.23
C ASN A 70 9.49 -2.56 18.62
N LEU A 71 8.97 -2.34 19.83
CA LEU A 71 8.86 -1.02 20.47
C LEU A 71 8.17 0.03 19.57
N GLY A 72 8.84 1.15 19.29
CA GLY A 72 8.30 2.33 18.62
C GLY A 72 7.78 2.07 17.20
N VAL A 73 8.43 1.18 16.42
CA VAL A 73 8.00 0.91 15.04
C VAL A 73 6.64 0.21 14.99
N VAL A 74 6.32 -0.61 15.98
CA VAL A 74 5.00 -1.26 16.09
C VAL A 74 3.91 -0.20 16.35
N GLY A 75 4.22 0.78 17.21
CA GLY A 75 3.33 1.93 17.45
C GLY A 75 3.10 2.76 16.19
N MET A 76 4.18 3.08 15.46
CA MET A 76 4.11 3.79 14.18
C MET A 76 3.21 3.06 13.18
N ALA A 77 3.37 1.75 13.06
CA ALA A 77 2.65 0.94 12.10
C ALA A 77 1.17 0.80 12.43
N ARG A 78 0.81 0.68 13.72
CA ARG A 78 -0.58 0.55 14.18
C ARG A 78 -1.44 1.78 13.87
N HIS A 79 -0.86 2.97 13.66
CA HIS A 79 -1.64 4.12 13.19
C HIS A 79 -2.34 3.88 11.84
N LEU A 80 -1.84 2.95 11.02
CA LEU A 80 -2.48 2.59 9.76
C LEU A 80 -3.69 1.67 9.95
N THR A 81 -3.80 0.92 11.06
CA THR A 81 -5.00 0.09 11.31
C THR A 81 -6.23 0.97 11.60
N ASP A 82 -6.03 2.16 12.17
CA ASP A 82 -7.09 3.18 12.32
C ASP A 82 -7.58 3.72 10.97
N MET A 83 -6.79 3.53 9.91
CA MET A 83 -7.13 3.92 8.53
C MET A 83 -7.67 2.73 7.73
N HIS A 84 -8.14 1.69 8.42
CA HIS A 84 -8.64 0.45 7.83
C HIS A 84 -7.60 -0.30 6.97
N ALA A 85 -6.31 -0.13 7.26
CA ALA A 85 -5.26 -0.91 6.64
C ALA A 85 -4.99 -2.21 7.41
N ILE A 86 -4.77 -3.30 6.69
CA ILE A 86 -4.01 -4.44 7.23
C ILE A 86 -2.54 -4.03 7.29
N VAL A 87 -1.88 -4.24 8.42
CA VAL A 87 -0.45 -3.94 8.56
C VAL A 87 0.32 -5.24 8.71
N VAL A 88 1.30 -5.45 7.84
CA VAL A 88 2.24 -6.58 7.90
C VAL A 88 3.57 -6.03 8.42
N GLY A 89 3.92 -6.40 9.64
CA GLY A 89 5.16 -6.03 10.28
C GLY A 89 6.31 -6.94 9.87
N ILE A 90 7.34 -6.35 9.28
CA ILE A 90 8.50 -7.02 8.71
C ILE A 90 9.74 -6.61 9.48
N ASP A 91 10.38 -7.58 10.13
CA ASP A 91 11.70 -7.40 10.75
C ASP A 91 12.78 -7.47 9.65
N ILE A 92 13.42 -6.33 9.37
CA ILE A 92 14.45 -6.25 8.31
C ILE A 92 15.60 -7.21 8.56
N ARG A 93 16.00 -7.42 9.82
CA ARG A 93 17.14 -8.28 10.16
C ARG A 93 16.86 -9.72 9.75
N ARG A 94 15.63 -10.17 10.00
CA ARG A 94 15.19 -11.53 9.63
C ARG A 94 15.10 -11.68 8.12
N TYR A 95 14.53 -10.69 7.43
CA TYR A 95 14.43 -10.69 5.97
C TYR A 95 15.81 -10.72 5.31
N LEU A 96 16.75 -9.87 5.73
CA LEU A 96 18.10 -9.82 5.16
C LEU A 96 18.86 -11.13 5.39
N HIS A 97 18.83 -11.67 6.62
CA HIS A 97 19.42 -12.98 6.90
C HIS A 97 18.81 -14.11 6.04
N GLY A 98 17.48 -14.11 5.88
CA GLY A 98 16.78 -15.09 5.04
C GLY A 98 17.11 -14.95 3.56
N ALA A 99 17.17 -13.71 3.05
CA ALA A 99 17.51 -13.39 1.67
C ALA A 99 18.96 -13.82 1.33
N ASP A 100 19.86 -13.73 2.31
CA ASP A 100 21.27 -14.12 2.16
C ASP A 100 21.48 -15.63 2.07
N SER A 101 20.47 -16.46 2.32
CA SER A 101 20.58 -17.92 2.26
C SER A 101 20.20 -18.53 0.90
N ALA A 102 19.72 -17.73 -0.07
CA ALA A 102 19.29 -18.23 -1.39
C ALA A 102 20.46 -18.72 -2.26
N PRO A 103 20.30 -19.56 -3.29
CA PRO A 103 21.42 -19.94 -4.17
C PRO A 103 21.73 -18.90 -5.26
N GLU A 104 20.86 -17.90 -5.45
CA GLU A 104 20.91 -16.95 -6.57
C GLU A 104 22.01 -15.87 -6.41
N GLN A 105 22.47 -15.34 -7.55
CA GLN A 105 23.52 -14.31 -7.64
C GLN A 105 23.05 -12.92 -7.17
N CYS A 106 21.74 -12.67 -7.20
CA CYS A 106 21.11 -11.45 -6.73
C CYS A 106 19.73 -11.77 -6.16
N ARG A 107 19.13 -10.82 -5.41
CA ARG A 107 17.80 -10.99 -4.82
C ARG A 107 16.72 -10.17 -5.54
N ASN A 108 15.61 -10.80 -5.89
CA ASN A 108 14.40 -10.12 -6.37
C ASN A 108 13.52 -9.70 -5.17
N LEU A 109 13.76 -8.49 -4.67
CA LEU A 109 13.02 -7.89 -3.56
C LEU A 109 11.53 -7.69 -3.92
N ALA A 110 11.25 -7.21 -5.13
CA ALA A 110 9.87 -6.96 -5.56
C ALA A 110 9.02 -8.24 -5.49
N ALA A 111 9.54 -9.35 -6.04
CA ALA A 111 8.87 -10.65 -6.01
C ALA A 111 8.67 -11.19 -4.59
N ASP A 112 9.65 -10.99 -3.70
CA ASP A 112 9.53 -11.40 -2.29
C ASP A 112 8.36 -10.70 -1.60
N PHE A 113 8.32 -9.37 -1.71
CA PHE A 113 7.32 -8.55 -1.04
C PHE A 113 5.93 -8.72 -1.66
N GLU A 114 5.83 -8.87 -2.98
CA GLU A 114 4.59 -9.21 -3.67
C GLU A 114 4.07 -10.59 -3.22
N GLY A 115 4.96 -11.59 -3.18
CA GLY A 115 4.62 -12.92 -2.70
C GLY A 115 4.14 -12.92 -1.24
N LEU A 116 4.77 -12.13 -0.37
CA LEU A 116 4.32 -11.95 1.01
C LEU A 116 2.91 -11.35 1.06
N ALA A 117 2.64 -10.33 0.25
CA ALA A 117 1.32 -9.72 0.16
C ALA A 117 0.25 -10.73 -0.27
N HIS A 118 0.55 -11.55 -1.29
CA HIS A 118 -0.34 -12.64 -1.71
C HIS A 118 -0.58 -13.65 -0.58
N ALA A 119 0.47 -14.11 0.09
CA ALA A 119 0.37 -15.09 1.17
C ALA A 119 -0.48 -14.58 2.34
N VAL A 120 -0.25 -13.35 2.79
CA VAL A 120 -1.03 -12.73 3.88
C VAL A 120 -2.49 -12.57 3.49
N GLN A 121 -2.78 -12.02 2.31
CA GLN A 121 -4.16 -11.75 1.92
C GLN A 121 -4.97 -13.04 1.67
N ARG A 122 -4.32 -14.10 1.15
CA ARG A 122 -4.94 -15.43 1.07
C ARG A 122 -5.18 -16.04 2.45
N HIS A 123 -4.21 -15.90 3.37
CA HIS A 123 -4.37 -16.39 4.74
C HIS A 123 -5.53 -15.71 5.48
N LEU A 124 -5.73 -14.41 5.23
CA LEU A 124 -6.85 -13.63 5.76
C LEU A 124 -8.17 -13.83 4.98
N ALA A 125 -8.16 -14.66 3.92
CA ALA A 125 -9.31 -14.94 3.07
C ALA A 125 -10.02 -13.67 2.57
N LEU A 126 -9.26 -12.66 2.12
CA LEU A 126 -9.85 -11.43 1.59
C LEU A 126 -10.64 -11.71 0.31
N ASP A 127 -11.76 -11.01 0.12
CA ASP A 127 -12.63 -11.17 -1.05
C ASP A 127 -12.02 -10.63 -2.36
N ASP A 128 -11.09 -9.67 -2.25
CA ASP A 128 -10.39 -9.03 -3.36
C ASP A 128 -8.92 -8.81 -2.98
N TYR A 129 -8.08 -8.69 -4.00
CA TYR A 129 -6.67 -8.35 -3.82
C TYR A 129 -6.48 -6.85 -3.63
N LEU A 130 -5.98 -6.48 -2.45
CA LEU A 130 -5.57 -5.13 -2.12
C LEU A 130 -4.10 -4.95 -2.53
N THR A 131 -3.85 -4.14 -3.56
CA THR A 131 -2.48 -3.79 -3.98
C THR A 131 -1.73 -3.12 -2.81
N PRO A 132 -0.56 -3.65 -2.39
CA PRO A 132 0.13 -3.20 -1.19
C PRO A 132 0.80 -1.82 -1.32
N VAL A 133 0.89 -1.11 -0.20
CA VAL A 133 1.79 0.04 0.01
C VAL A 133 3.01 -0.43 0.79
N LEU A 134 4.21 -0.13 0.31
CA LEU A 134 5.43 -0.33 1.08
C LEU A 134 5.61 0.81 2.07
N VAL A 135 5.97 0.49 3.30
CA VAL A 135 6.33 1.50 4.32
C VAL A 135 7.62 1.06 4.96
N GLY A 136 8.58 1.96 5.11
CA GLY A 136 9.87 1.63 5.71
C GLY A 136 10.34 2.71 6.67
N TYR A 137 10.96 2.27 7.76
CA TYR A 137 11.60 3.14 8.74
C TYR A 137 13.12 2.89 8.77
N SER A 138 13.93 3.95 8.78
CA SER A 138 15.40 3.89 8.81
C SER A 138 15.96 3.00 7.69
N SER A 139 16.79 1.98 7.94
CA SER A 139 17.24 1.02 6.91
C SER A 139 16.08 0.32 6.17
N GLY A 140 14.94 0.12 6.83
CA GLY A 140 13.70 -0.32 6.19
C GLY A 140 13.13 0.67 5.19
N ALA A 141 13.36 1.97 5.39
CA ALA A 141 12.99 3.03 4.46
C ALA A 141 13.80 2.93 3.15
N THR A 142 15.07 2.53 3.27
CA THR A 142 15.97 2.24 2.15
C THR A 142 15.55 0.99 1.40
N LEU A 143 15.22 -0.09 2.13
CA LEU A 143 14.71 -1.32 1.53
C LEU A 143 13.37 -1.11 0.83
N ALA A 144 12.47 -0.30 1.40
CA ALA A 144 11.20 0.06 0.78
C ALA A 144 11.40 0.79 -0.57
N TYR A 145 12.33 1.73 -0.63
CA TYR A 145 12.70 2.40 -1.89
C TYR A 145 13.26 1.41 -2.91
N ALA A 146 14.23 0.58 -2.51
CA ALA A 146 14.87 -0.38 -3.40
C ALA A 146 13.83 -1.35 -3.98
N THR A 147 12.93 -1.85 -3.14
CA THR A 147 11.82 -2.73 -3.54
C THR A 147 10.87 -2.02 -4.51
N ALA A 148 10.44 -0.80 -4.19
CA ALA A 148 9.49 -0.03 -5.01
C ALA A 148 10.04 0.33 -6.40
N THR A 149 11.34 0.61 -6.49
CA THR A 149 12.02 0.96 -7.76
C THR A 149 12.43 -0.27 -8.56
N GLN A 150 12.64 -1.41 -7.92
CA GLN A 150 12.85 -2.69 -8.61
C GLN A 150 11.56 -3.23 -9.24
N ALA A 151 10.42 -2.94 -8.61
CA ALA A 151 9.13 -3.47 -9.00
C ALA A 151 8.60 -2.88 -10.33
N PRO A 152 7.92 -3.69 -11.15
CA PRO A 152 7.09 -3.17 -12.23
C PRO A 152 6.04 -2.18 -11.71
N LYS A 153 5.70 -1.19 -12.53
CA LYS A 153 4.67 -0.20 -12.20
C LYS A 153 3.34 -0.90 -11.90
N GLY A 154 2.73 -0.62 -10.76
CA GLY A 154 1.42 -1.18 -10.39
C GLY A 154 1.48 -2.42 -9.48
N THR A 155 2.65 -3.04 -9.31
CA THR A 155 2.86 -4.10 -8.29
C THR A 155 2.62 -3.56 -6.88
N PHE A 156 3.11 -2.34 -6.62
CA PHE A 156 2.84 -1.61 -5.38
C PHE A 156 2.07 -0.32 -5.71
N ARG A 157 1.14 0.07 -4.83
CA ARG A 157 0.45 1.38 -4.94
C ARG A 157 1.39 2.55 -4.73
N GLY A 158 2.45 2.34 -3.98
CA GLY A 158 3.48 3.31 -3.68
C GLY A 158 4.33 2.88 -2.50
N ALA A 159 5.29 3.73 -2.16
CA ALA A 159 6.19 3.54 -1.03
C ALA A 159 6.31 4.79 -0.16
N LEU A 160 6.34 4.60 1.16
CA LEU A 160 6.61 5.65 2.16
C LEU A 160 7.91 5.30 2.89
N SER A 161 8.85 6.25 2.95
CA SER A 161 10.16 6.04 3.57
C SER A 161 10.40 7.09 4.66
N LEU A 162 10.47 6.67 5.93
CA LEU A 162 10.72 7.53 7.09
C LEU A 162 12.19 7.43 7.53
N GLY A 163 12.93 8.55 7.49
CA GLY A 163 14.35 8.55 7.84
C GLY A 163 15.21 7.81 6.81
N PHE A 164 15.01 8.12 5.53
CA PHE A 164 15.71 7.47 4.41
C PHE A 164 17.18 7.87 4.34
N CYS A 165 18.04 6.86 4.29
CA CYS A 165 19.45 6.94 3.90
C CYS A 165 19.64 6.08 2.63
N PRO A 166 20.45 6.49 1.63
CA PRO A 166 20.60 5.73 0.39
C PRO A 166 21.49 4.49 0.54
N ASP A 167 22.21 4.33 1.64
CA ASP A 167 23.07 3.19 1.93
C ASP A 167 22.32 2.06 2.63
N LEU A 168 22.62 0.82 2.24
CA LEU A 168 22.05 -0.37 2.83
C LEU A 168 23.06 -1.51 2.83
N GLU A 169 23.24 -2.12 4.00
CA GLU A 169 24.09 -3.30 4.18
C GLU A 169 23.31 -4.57 3.83
N LEU A 170 23.82 -5.33 2.88
CA LEU A 170 23.22 -6.56 2.35
C LEU A 170 24.32 -7.56 2.04
N ALA A 171 24.22 -8.84 2.43
CA ALA A 171 25.23 -9.79 1.98
C ALA A 171 25.05 -10.11 0.49
N ARG A 172 23.80 -10.14 0.00
CA ARG A 172 23.48 -10.26 -1.43
C ARG A 172 22.90 -9.00 -2.03
N PRO A 173 23.44 -8.52 -3.17
CA PRO A 173 22.87 -7.36 -3.84
C PRO A 173 21.50 -7.68 -4.44
N PRO A 174 20.61 -6.69 -4.56
CA PRO A 174 19.36 -6.84 -5.27
C PRO A 174 19.60 -6.97 -6.77
N CYS A 175 18.74 -7.70 -7.47
CA CYS A 175 18.79 -7.77 -8.93
C CYS A 175 18.55 -6.40 -9.56
N ARG A 176 19.33 -6.04 -10.58
CA ARG A 176 19.12 -4.79 -11.34
C ARG A 176 17.96 -4.96 -12.32
N ILE A 177 16.76 -4.79 -11.79
CA ILE A 177 15.48 -4.90 -12.51
C ILE A 177 14.72 -3.58 -12.31
N GLY A 178 13.86 -3.23 -13.26
CA GLY A 178 13.05 -2.02 -13.18
C GLY A 178 13.90 -0.75 -13.27
N ALA A 179 13.70 0.17 -12.33
CA ALA A 179 14.43 1.44 -12.23
C ALA A 179 15.48 1.44 -11.10
N LEU A 180 15.69 0.30 -10.42
CA LEU A 180 16.63 0.19 -9.32
C LEU A 180 18.08 0.32 -9.82
N GLU A 181 18.76 1.35 -9.33
CA GLU A 181 20.17 1.59 -9.57
C GLU A 181 20.92 1.76 -8.25
N TYR A 182 22.15 1.24 -8.19
CA TYR A 182 23.03 1.35 -7.03
C TYR A 182 24.49 1.17 -7.41
N THR A 183 25.41 1.57 -6.54
CA THR A 183 26.82 1.17 -6.57
C THR A 183 27.11 0.22 -5.42
N ILE A 184 28.13 -0.61 -5.55
CA ILE A 184 28.61 -1.47 -4.46
C ILE A 184 29.84 -0.78 -3.87
N GLY A 185 29.74 -0.38 -2.60
CA GLY A 185 30.84 0.18 -1.83
C GLY A 185 31.82 -0.90 -1.36
N GLN A 186 33.00 -0.44 -0.91
CA GLN A 186 33.97 -1.29 -0.21
C GLN A 186 33.41 -1.61 1.18
N ALA A 187 32.76 -2.76 1.34
CA ALA A 187 32.32 -3.22 2.66
C ALA A 187 33.30 -4.25 3.24
N GLN A 188 33.32 -4.38 4.58
CA GLN A 188 33.99 -5.49 5.23
C GLN A 188 33.29 -6.80 4.83
N LYS A 189 34.00 -7.68 4.11
CA LYS A 189 33.55 -9.06 3.87
C LYS A 189 33.07 -9.68 5.20
N PRO A 190 31.91 -10.35 5.26
CA PRO A 190 31.12 -10.91 4.14
C PRO A 190 29.96 -10.04 3.62
N VAL A 191 29.72 -8.85 4.17
CA VAL A 191 28.56 -8.02 3.82
C VAL A 191 28.94 -7.02 2.72
N SER A 192 28.04 -6.73 1.78
CA SER A 192 28.20 -5.65 0.80
C SER A 192 27.43 -4.41 1.26
N ASN A 193 28.02 -3.24 1.15
CA ASN A 193 27.29 -1.99 1.33
C ASN A 193 26.86 -1.50 -0.05
N ILE A 194 25.56 -1.42 -0.32
CA ILE A 194 25.08 -0.79 -1.54
C ILE A 194 24.75 0.66 -1.26
N VAL A 195 25.08 1.55 -2.19
CA VAL A 195 24.62 2.93 -2.16
C VAL A 195 23.67 3.12 -3.34
N LEU A 196 22.39 3.27 -3.03
CA LEU A 196 21.35 3.48 -4.02
C LEU A 196 21.62 4.77 -4.79
N ALA A 197 21.28 4.76 -6.07
CA ALA A 197 21.23 5.92 -6.93
C ALA A 197 19.78 6.35 -7.17
N ALA A 198 19.56 7.65 -7.39
CA ALA A 198 18.24 8.18 -7.67
C ALA A 198 17.66 7.61 -8.98
N ALA A 199 16.58 6.84 -8.87
CA ALA A 199 15.86 6.23 -9.97
C ALA A 199 15.08 7.28 -10.79
N ARG A 200 15.74 7.87 -11.79
CA ARG A 200 15.15 8.91 -12.68
C ARG A 200 13.88 8.47 -13.41
N ARG A 201 13.77 7.16 -13.69
CA ARG A 201 12.61 6.55 -14.36
C ARG A 201 11.70 5.78 -13.39
N ASN A 202 11.74 6.10 -12.10
CA ASN A 202 10.86 5.46 -11.13
C ASN A 202 9.39 5.71 -11.50
N ALA A 203 8.65 4.61 -11.65
CA ALA A 203 7.25 4.62 -12.04
C ALA A 203 6.29 4.48 -10.84
N THR A 204 6.80 4.03 -9.68
CA THR A 204 6.01 3.78 -8.47
C THR A 204 6.02 5.04 -7.58
N PRO A 205 4.86 5.60 -7.18
CA PRO A 205 4.85 6.78 -6.31
C PRO A 205 5.65 6.54 -5.03
N TRP A 206 6.69 7.34 -4.79
CA TRP A 206 7.52 7.24 -3.60
C TRP A 206 7.52 8.54 -2.81
N ILE A 207 7.35 8.46 -1.49
CA ILE A 207 7.29 9.64 -0.63
C ILE A 207 8.28 9.46 0.52
N ALA A 208 9.30 10.30 0.57
CA ALA A 208 10.26 10.35 1.66
C ALA A 208 9.82 11.37 2.72
N PHE A 209 9.92 10.98 3.99
CA PHE A 209 9.72 11.85 5.14
C PHE A 209 11.08 12.15 5.75
N GLN A 210 11.47 13.42 5.69
CA GLN A 210 12.76 13.87 6.18
C GLN A 210 12.56 14.87 7.31
N GLY A 211 13.11 14.52 8.47
CA GLY A 211 13.25 15.42 9.61
C GLY A 211 14.38 16.42 9.40
N ASP A 212 14.17 17.68 9.79
CA ASP A 212 15.16 18.75 9.65
C ASP A 212 16.30 18.69 10.69
N ILE A 213 16.07 18.02 11.82
CA ILE A 213 17.06 17.79 12.87
C ILE A 213 17.57 16.33 12.89
N ASP A 214 17.31 15.55 11.84
CA ASP A 214 17.89 14.21 11.68
C ASP A 214 19.43 14.31 11.61
N GLN A 215 20.12 13.62 12.51
CA GLN A 215 21.59 13.59 12.59
C GLN A 215 22.18 12.27 12.07
N VAL A 216 21.34 11.32 11.65
CA VAL A 216 21.75 10.02 11.10
C VAL A 216 21.72 10.09 9.58
N CYS A 217 20.59 10.50 9.01
CA CYS A 217 20.45 10.69 7.58
C CYS A 217 20.56 12.18 7.23
N ASP A 218 21.56 12.53 6.41
CA ASP A 218 21.79 13.92 5.98
C ASP A 218 20.59 14.45 5.19
N ALA A 219 19.86 15.39 5.80
CA ALA A 219 18.63 15.94 5.25
C ALA A 219 18.84 16.67 3.90
N GLY A 220 20.02 17.27 3.69
CA GLY A 220 20.39 17.93 2.44
C GLY A 220 20.59 16.93 1.30
N LYS A 221 21.33 15.85 1.57
CA LYS A 221 21.50 14.73 0.63
C LYS A 221 20.18 14.04 0.33
N THR A 222 19.33 13.78 1.33
CA THR A 222 17.99 13.21 1.09
C THR A 222 17.16 14.10 0.18
N ARG A 223 17.16 15.42 0.39
CA ARG A 223 16.45 16.37 -0.47
C ARG A 223 16.92 16.29 -1.93
N GLN A 224 18.24 16.26 -2.15
CA GLN A 224 18.83 16.14 -3.49
C GLN A 224 18.47 14.80 -4.15
N PHE A 225 18.55 13.71 -3.39
CA PHE A 225 18.21 12.37 -3.86
C PHE A 225 16.75 12.28 -4.31
N VAL A 226 15.82 12.79 -3.50
CA VAL A 226 14.39 12.80 -3.82
C VAL A 226 14.12 13.67 -5.05
N ALA A 227 14.73 14.84 -5.16
CA ALA A 227 14.58 15.72 -6.32
C ALA A 227 15.10 15.10 -7.63
N ALA A 228 16.09 14.20 -7.55
CA ALA A 228 16.64 13.48 -8.70
C ALA A 228 15.86 12.19 -9.04
N THR A 229 14.88 11.79 -8.22
CA THR A 229 14.10 10.56 -8.40
C THR A 229 12.78 10.87 -9.12
N GLY A 230 12.41 10.06 -10.13
CA GLY A 230 11.12 10.16 -10.79
C GLY A 230 9.95 9.76 -9.89
N ASN A 231 8.75 10.29 -10.13
CA ASN A 231 7.53 9.99 -9.35
C ASN A 231 7.75 9.99 -7.81
N ALA A 232 8.55 10.95 -7.33
CA ALA A 232 8.96 11.07 -5.94
C ALA A 232 8.39 12.34 -5.29
N GLY A 233 8.15 12.30 -3.99
CA GLY A 233 7.75 13.44 -3.18
C GLY A 233 8.54 13.52 -1.88
N LEU A 234 8.82 14.73 -1.42
CA LEU A 234 9.44 14.98 -0.13
C LEU A 234 8.42 15.61 0.82
N VAL A 235 8.23 15.00 1.98
CA VAL A 235 7.58 15.63 3.13
C VAL A 235 8.67 16.09 4.08
N TRP A 236 8.83 17.39 4.18
CA TRP A 236 9.76 18.01 5.13
C TRP A 236 9.10 18.14 6.50
N LEU A 237 9.78 17.70 7.55
CA LEU A 237 9.23 17.59 8.90
C LEU A 237 10.04 18.43 9.89
N PRO A 238 9.53 19.60 10.32
CA PRO A 238 10.20 20.43 11.32
C PRO A 238 10.24 19.79 12.70
N ASN A 239 11.37 19.92 13.40
CA ASN A 239 11.63 19.39 14.74
C ASN A 239 11.43 17.87 14.82
N VAL A 240 11.78 17.15 13.76
CA VAL A 240 11.77 15.68 13.72
C VAL A 240 13.20 15.19 13.54
N GLY A 241 13.67 14.38 14.50
CA GLY A 241 14.94 13.67 14.38
C GLY A 241 14.73 12.24 13.87
N HIS A 242 15.81 11.50 13.70
CA HIS A 242 15.81 10.15 13.11
C HIS A 242 14.81 9.18 13.75
N GLY A 243 14.57 9.31 15.06
CA GLY A 243 13.71 8.40 15.82
C GLY A 243 12.20 8.66 15.70
N PHE A 244 11.77 9.75 15.07
CA PHE A 244 10.34 10.12 14.96
C PHE A 244 9.60 10.13 16.32
N SER A 245 10.28 10.45 17.43
CA SER A 245 9.74 10.24 18.79
C SER A 245 8.55 11.13 19.17
N VAL A 246 8.31 12.22 18.45
CA VAL A 246 7.24 13.19 18.74
C VAL A 246 6.15 13.10 17.67
N GLU A 247 5.17 12.22 17.88
CA GLU A 247 4.15 11.87 16.87
C GLU A 247 3.43 13.06 16.25
N ARG A 248 3.07 14.06 17.04
CA ARG A 248 2.35 15.26 16.55
C ARG A 248 3.09 16.01 15.43
N ASN A 249 4.41 15.84 15.32
CA ASN A 249 5.22 16.56 14.33
C ASN A 249 5.23 15.86 12.95
N TRP A 250 4.82 14.59 12.85
CA TRP A 250 4.93 13.81 11.59
C TRP A 250 3.70 12.97 11.25
N LEU A 251 2.93 12.52 12.24
CA LEU A 251 1.82 11.59 12.04
C LEU A 251 0.72 12.15 11.12
N PRO A 252 0.31 13.43 11.22
CA PRO A 252 -0.69 13.99 10.30
C PRO A 252 -0.27 13.90 8.83
N GLN A 253 1.00 14.21 8.54
CA GLN A 253 1.56 14.17 7.20
C GLN A 253 1.71 12.72 6.70
N PHE A 254 2.10 11.80 7.58
CA PHE A 254 2.19 10.38 7.28
C PHE A 254 0.82 9.80 6.90
N ARG A 255 -0.21 10.06 7.71
CA ARG A 255 -1.59 9.64 7.42
C ARG A 255 -2.10 10.26 6.10
N ALA A 256 -1.84 11.54 5.86
CA ALA A 256 -2.25 12.21 4.62
C ALA A 256 -1.58 11.60 3.37
N ALA A 257 -0.29 11.29 3.44
CA ALA A 257 0.42 10.63 2.35
C ALA A 257 -0.08 9.20 2.11
N TYR A 258 -0.31 8.42 3.17
CA TYR A 258 -0.87 7.08 3.06
C TYR A 258 -2.28 7.10 2.45
N ALA A 259 -3.13 8.02 2.90
CA ALA A 259 -4.46 8.25 2.31
C ALA A 259 -4.37 8.60 0.82
N ARG A 260 -3.40 9.43 0.41
CA ARG A 260 -3.19 9.76 -1.01
C ARG A 260 -2.83 8.53 -1.85
N LEU A 261 -1.97 7.64 -1.35
CA LEU A 261 -1.60 6.40 -2.05
C LEU A 261 -2.74 5.37 -2.08
N THR A 262 -3.59 5.37 -1.06
CA THR A 262 -4.68 4.39 -0.90
C THR A 262 -6.04 4.88 -1.38
N ALA A 263 -6.15 6.16 -1.75
CA ALA A 263 -7.34 6.71 -2.37
C ALA A 263 -7.73 5.85 -3.59
N PRO A 264 -9.03 5.55 -3.81
CA PRO A 264 -9.47 4.88 -5.02
C PRO A 264 -8.98 5.68 -6.22
N GLY A 265 -8.22 5.04 -7.12
CA GLY A 265 -7.85 5.67 -8.38
C GLY A 265 -9.12 6.02 -9.14
N LYS A 266 -9.24 7.24 -9.66
CA LYS A 266 -10.29 7.57 -10.62
C LYS A 266 -10.05 6.66 -11.83
N PRO A 267 -10.97 5.73 -12.18
CA PRO A 267 -10.84 5.00 -13.42
C PRO A 267 -10.66 6.04 -14.54
N PRO A 268 -9.76 5.83 -15.50
CA PRO A 268 -9.77 6.64 -16.72
C PRO A 268 -11.23 6.67 -17.18
N ALA A 269 -11.81 7.86 -17.31
CA ALA A 269 -13.17 8.02 -17.78
C ALA A 269 -13.20 7.62 -19.26
N ALA A 270 -13.17 6.32 -19.51
CA ALA A 270 -13.33 5.76 -20.82
C ALA A 270 -14.81 5.45 -20.98
N ALA A 271 -15.37 5.86 -22.12
CA ALA A 271 -16.66 5.38 -22.58
C ALA A 271 -16.56 3.85 -22.72
N GLY A 272 -17.13 3.14 -21.76
CA GLY A 272 -17.17 1.69 -21.69
C GLY A 272 -18.55 1.24 -21.18
N PRO A 273 -18.94 0.00 -21.46
CA PRO A 273 -20.16 -0.59 -20.91
C PRO A 273 -20.06 -0.69 -19.37
N ALA A 274 -21.22 -0.66 -18.69
CA ALA A 274 -21.29 -0.93 -17.25
C ALA A 274 -20.99 -2.42 -17.00
N LEU A 275 -19.73 -2.71 -16.65
CA LEU A 275 -19.20 -4.03 -16.29
C LEU A 275 -18.40 -3.92 -14.98
N ASP A 276 -18.97 -3.20 -14.01
CA ASP A 276 -18.32 -2.83 -12.75
C ASP A 276 -18.06 -4.05 -11.84
N ASP A 277 -18.65 -5.20 -12.15
CA ASP A 277 -18.42 -6.48 -11.49
C ASP A 277 -17.13 -7.19 -11.95
N LEU A 278 -16.45 -6.68 -12.98
CA LEU A 278 -15.22 -7.23 -13.54
C LEU A 278 -14.04 -6.27 -13.34
N PRO A 279 -12.83 -6.77 -13.05
CA PRO A 279 -11.67 -5.93 -12.80
C PRO A 279 -11.02 -5.49 -14.13
N LEU A 280 -11.67 -4.52 -14.79
CA LEU A 280 -11.32 -4.06 -16.13
C LEU A 280 -10.69 -2.67 -16.10
N THR A 281 -9.68 -2.47 -16.94
CA THR A 281 -9.09 -1.15 -17.22
C THR A 281 -9.18 -0.83 -18.70
N ALA A 282 -10.00 0.15 -19.06
CA ALA A 282 -10.07 0.64 -20.43
C ALA A 282 -8.90 1.60 -20.73
N VAL A 283 -8.19 1.32 -21.82
CA VAL A 283 -7.11 2.13 -22.38
C VAL A 283 -7.56 2.63 -23.76
N PRO A 284 -8.02 3.88 -23.86
CA PRO A 284 -8.43 4.45 -25.14
C PRO A 284 -7.27 4.52 -26.14
N ALA A 285 -7.58 4.41 -27.43
CA ALA A 285 -6.62 4.72 -28.48
C ALA A 285 -6.19 6.18 -28.39
N THR A 286 -4.88 6.43 -28.47
CA THR A 286 -4.29 7.78 -28.38
C THR A 286 -3.94 8.35 -29.76
N ALA A 287 -3.89 7.49 -30.78
CA ALA A 287 -3.76 7.87 -32.18
C ALA A 287 -5.03 7.56 -32.97
N GLY A 288 -5.22 8.24 -34.11
CA GLY A 288 -6.29 7.92 -35.05
C GLY A 288 -6.14 6.50 -35.61
N ALA A 289 -7.27 5.82 -35.79
CA ALA A 289 -7.24 4.48 -36.37
C ALA A 289 -6.88 4.53 -37.87
N THR A 290 -6.13 3.53 -38.33
CA THR A 290 -5.84 3.35 -39.76
C THR A 290 -6.89 2.43 -40.39
N PRO A 291 -6.98 2.33 -41.73
CA PRO A 291 -7.84 1.33 -42.36
C PRO A 291 -7.59 -0.10 -41.86
N ALA A 292 -6.35 -0.44 -41.45
CA ALA A 292 -6.03 -1.74 -40.89
C ALA A 292 -6.50 -1.94 -39.44
N THR A 293 -6.65 -0.85 -38.67
CA THR A 293 -6.92 -0.92 -37.22
C THR A 293 -8.29 -0.39 -36.79
N HIS A 294 -9.05 0.24 -37.69
CA HIS A 294 -10.33 0.91 -37.35
C HIS A 294 -11.41 -0.03 -36.82
N GLU A 295 -11.39 -1.30 -37.21
CA GLU A 295 -12.33 -2.32 -36.70
C GLU A 295 -11.82 -3.08 -35.48
N LEU A 296 -10.57 -2.88 -35.08
CA LEU A 296 -9.87 -3.70 -34.08
C LEU A 296 -9.88 -3.06 -32.70
N PHE A 297 -10.23 -3.83 -31.69
CA PHE A 297 -9.86 -3.56 -30.30
C PHE A 297 -9.20 -4.80 -29.68
N ALA A 298 -8.46 -4.62 -28.59
CA ALA A 298 -7.86 -5.74 -27.87
C ALA A 298 -8.51 -5.97 -26.51
N VAL A 299 -8.63 -7.24 -26.12
CA VAL A 299 -8.79 -7.65 -24.73
C VAL A 299 -7.46 -8.27 -24.31
N LEU A 300 -6.80 -7.68 -23.32
CA LEU A 300 -5.52 -8.15 -22.79
C LEU A 300 -5.73 -8.75 -21.41
N LEU A 301 -5.55 -10.07 -21.29
CA LEU A 301 -5.56 -10.79 -20.02
C LEU A 301 -4.18 -10.65 -19.36
N SER A 302 -4.10 -10.11 -18.14
CA SER A 302 -2.82 -9.96 -17.45
C SER A 302 -2.29 -11.29 -16.91
N GLY A 303 -1.03 -11.28 -16.47
CA GLY A 303 -0.45 -12.37 -15.67
C GLY A 303 -0.97 -12.42 -14.22
N ASP A 304 -0.30 -13.23 -13.40
CA ASP A 304 -0.60 -13.43 -11.97
C ASP A 304 -0.19 -12.26 -11.07
N GLY A 305 0.61 -11.32 -11.57
CA GLY A 305 0.88 -10.01 -10.93
C GLY A 305 -0.23 -8.97 -11.12
N GLY A 306 -1.30 -9.30 -11.86
CA GLY A 306 -2.40 -8.39 -12.17
C GLY A 306 -2.05 -7.34 -13.22
N TRP A 307 -2.84 -6.27 -13.33
CA TRP A 307 -2.65 -5.23 -14.36
C TRP A 307 -1.46 -4.30 -14.07
N ALA A 308 -0.23 -4.76 -14.35
CA ALA A 308 1.01 -4.09 -13.99
C ALA A 308 2.03 -4.07 -15.14
N GLY A 309 3.03 -3.18 -15.03
CA GLY A 309 4.24 -3.12 -15.86
C GLY A 309 4.04 -3.45 -17.34
N LEU A 310 4.48 -4.65 -17.74
CA LEU A 310 4.43 -5.15 -19.11
C LEU A 310 3.03 -5.07 -19.73
N ASP A 311 1.98 -5.42 -18.98
CA ASP A 311 0.61 -5.38 -19.48
C ASP A 311 0.20 -3.96 -19.86
N GLN A 312 0.58 -2.98 -19.02
CA GLN A 312 0.31 -1.56 -19.28
C GLN A 312 1.13 -1.04 -20.47
N ASP A 313 2.37 -1.50 -20.63
CA ASP A 313 3.26 -1.10 -21.73
C ASP A 313 2.78 -1.67 -23.07
N VAL A 314 2.35 -2.93 -23.11
CA VAL A 314 1.73 -3.56 -24.28
C VAL A 314 0.44 -2.82 -24.66
N ALA A 315 -0.41 -2.53 -23.68
CA ALA A 315 -1.65 -1.80 -23.91
C ALA A 315 -1.41 -0.38 -24.44
N ALA A 316 -0.43 0.33 -23.88
CA ALA A 316 -0.03 1.66 -24.35
C ALA A 316 0.52 1.61 -25.79
N ALA A 317 1.32 0.59 -26.12
CA ALA A 317 1.87 0.41 -27.46
C ALA A 317 0.78 0.12 -28.52
N LEU A 318 -0.27 -0.62 -28.16
CA LEU A 318 -1.45 -0.85 -29.01
C LEU A 318 -2.29 0.42 -29.16
N ALA A 319 -2.54 1.12 -28.05
CA ALA A 319 -3.29 2.37 -28.03
C ALA A 319 -2.65 3.45 -28.91
N ALA A 320 -1.32 3.55 -28.87
CA ALA A 320 -0.53 4.44 -29.74
C ALA A 320 -0.60 4.08 -31.23
N ARG A 321 -1.03 2.86 -31.58
CA ARG A 321 -1.27 2.40 -32.96
C ARG A 321 -2.76 2.45 -33.35
N GLY A 322 -3.56 3.14 -32.54
CA GLY A 322 -4.97 3.34 -32.79
C GLY A 322 -5.86 2.16 -32.38
N ILE A 323 -5.34 1.18 -31.64
CA ILE A 323 -6.10 0.01 -31.14
C ILE A 323 -6.41 0.22 -29.64
N PRO A 324 -7.66 0.52 -29.25
CA PRO A 324 -8.04 0.62 -27.85
C PRO A 324 -7.98 -0.77 -27.20
N VAL A 325 -7.62 -0.79 -25.93
CA VAL A 325 -7.41 -2.03 -25.16
C VAL A 325 -8.29 -2.02 -23.94
N VAL A 326 -8.98 -3.12 -23.67
CA VAL A 326 -9.53 -3.40 -22.34
C VAL A 326 -8.60 -4.40 -21.66
N GLY A 327 -7.89 -3.92 -20.64
CA GLY A 327 -7.10 -4.74 -19.73
C GLY A 327 -8.01 -5.50 -18.78
N PHE A 328 -7.77 -6.79 -18.64
CA PHE A 328 -8.47 -7.69 -17.74
C PHE A 328 -7.46 -8.14 -16.67
N ASP A 329 -7.64 -7.67 -15.43
CA ASP A 329 -6.77 -8.04 -14.31
C ASP A 329 -7.07 -9.47 -13.85
N SER A 330 -6.27 -10.42 -14.33
CA SER A 330 -6.41 -11.85 -14.04
C SER A 330 -6.19 -12.16 -12.56
N LEU A 331 -5.29 -11.45 -11.87
CA LEU A 331 -5.04 -11.63 -10.45
C LEU A 331 -6.29 -11.37 -9.63
N ARG A 332 -6.95 -10.22 -9.85
CA ARG A 332 -8.20 -9.88 -9.16
C ARG A 332 -9.35 -10.79 -9.59
N TYR A 333 -9.44 -11.13 -10.87
CA TYR A 333 -10.54 -11.94 -11.39
C TYR A 333 -10.54 -13.37 -10.83
N PHE A 334 -9.36 -13.98 -10.80
CA PHE A 334 -9.11 -15.33 -10.27
C PHE A 334 -8.69 -15.34 -8.81
N TRP A 335 -8.78 -14.21 -8.10
CA TRP A 335 -8.56 -14.17 -6.65
C TRP A 335 -9.48 -15.13 -5.91
N ARG A 336 -10.69 -15.31 -6.44
CA ARG A 336 -11.58 -16.43 -6.12
C ARG A 336 -11.67 -17.39 -7.30
N ALA A 337 -11.84 -18.67 -6.98
CA ALA A 337 -11.99 -19.71 -8.00
C ALA A 337 -13.12 -19.38 -8.98
N ARG A 338 -12.85 -19.58 -10.27
CA ARG A 338 -13.81 -19.40 -11.37
C ARG A 338 -13.88 -20.70 -12.17
N THR A 339 -15.09 -21.06 -12.61
CA THR A 339 -15.24 -22.17 -13.56
C THR A 339 -14.92 -21.69 -14.98
N PRO A 340 -14.47 -22.58 -15.88
CA PRO A 340 -14.25 -22.24 -17.29
C PRO A 340 -15.48 -21.59 -17.96
N GLU A 341 -16.69 -22.06 -17.64
CA GLU A 341 -17.94 -21.55 -18.19
C GLU A 341 -18.25 -20.13 -17.70
N THR A 342 -17.88 -19.82 -16.45
CA THR A 342 -18.04 -18.46 -15.91
C THR A 342 -17.03 -17.52 -16.55
N ALA A 343 -15.77 -17.93 -16.65
CA ALA A 343 -14.73 -17.17 -17.34
C ALA A 343 -15.08 -16.90 -18.81
N ALA A 344 -15.57 -17.90 -19.55
CA ALA A 344 -15.98 -17.74 -20.93
C ALA A 344 -17.16 -16.76 -21.08
N ARG A 345 -18.16 -16.84 -20.19
CA ARG A 345 -19.31 -15.92 -20.20
C ARG A 345 -18.89 -14.48 -19.91
N ASP A 346 -18.01 -14.28 -18.93
CA ASP A 346 -17.52 -12.94 -18.58
C ASP A 346 -16.67 -12.35 -19.69
N LEU A 347 -15.77 -13.14 -20.29
CA LEU A 347 -15.01 -12.69 -21.46
C LEU A 347 -15.94 -12.33 -22.64
N ALA A 348 -16.98 -13.13 -22.89
CA ALA A 348 -17.98 -12.81 -23.92
C ALA A 348 -18.79 -11.54 -23.61
N ARG A 349 -19.04 -11.22 -22.34
CA ARG A 349 -19.64 -9.94 -21.93
C ARG A 349 -18.70 -8.77 -22.24
N VAL A 350 -17.41 -8.90 -21.92
CA VAL A 350 -16.39 -7.89 -22.22
C VAL A 350 -16.30 -7.64 -23.72
N VAL A 351 -16.15 -8.69 -24.53
CA VAL A 351 -16.04 -8.59 -25.99
C VAL A 351 -17.25 -7.90 -26.61
N ARG A 352 -18.48 -8.32 -26.24
CA ARG A 352 -19.70 -7.70 -26.77
C ARG A 352 -19.86 -6.26 -26.32
N GLY A 353 -19.64 -5.98 -25.04
CA GLY A 353 -19.81 -4.65 -24.47
C GLY A 353 -18.85 -3.63 -25.06
N TYR A 354 -17.55 -3.94 -25.10
CA TYR A 354 -16.54 -3.03 -25.64
C TYR A 354 -16.55 -2.95 -27.16
N GLY A 355 -16.83 -4.05 -27.86
CA GLY A 355 -17.00 -4.02 -29.32
C GLY A 355 -18.13 -3.09 -29.75
N ALA A 356 -19.26 -3.11 -29.03
CA ALA A 356 -20.36 -2.17 -29.26
C ALA A 356 -20.02 -0.73 -28.85
N ALA A 357 -19.46 -0.53 -27.65
CA ALA A 357 -19.13 0.81 -27.13
C ALA A 357 -18.11 1.55 -28.00
N TRP A 358 -17.11 0.85 -28.54
CA TRP A 358 -16.08 1.43 -29.38
C TRP A 358 -16.37 1.34 -30.88
N ARG A 359 -17.48 0.69 -31.28
CA ARG A 359 -17.86 0.43 -32.68
C ARG A 359 -16.77 -0.33 -33.44
N ARG A 360 -16.19 -1.34 -32.79
CA ARG A 360 -15.08 -2.16 -33.31
C ARG A 360 -15.48 -3.63 -33.26
N PRO A 361 -15.90 -4.25 -34.38
CA PRO A 361 -16.47 -5.60 -34.38
C PRO A 361 -15.42 -6.70 -34.23
N ARG A 362 -14.13 -6.42 -34.44
CA ARG A 362 -13.06 -7.42 -34.42
C ARG A 362 -12.24 -7.31 -33.15
N VAL A 363 -12.11 -8.42 -32.43
CA VAL A 363 -11.34 -8.50 -31.19
C VAL A 363 -10.01 -9.20 -31.42
N LEU A 364 -8.94 -8.64 -30.86
CA LEU A 364 -7.68 -9.32 -30.61
C LEU A 364 -7.66 -9.78 -29.15
N LEU A 365 -7.59 -11.10 -28.92
CA LEU A 365 -7.38 -11.66 -27.58
C LEU A 365 -5.88 -11.85 -27.35
N ILE A 366 -5.37 -11.36 -26.23
CA ILE A 366 -3.95 -11.44 -25.84
C ILE A 366 -3.88 -11.95 -24.40
N GLY A 367 -2.95 -12.85 -24.11
CA GLY A 367 -2.69 -13.39 -22.78
C GLY A 367 -1.39 -14.18 -22.71
#